data_AF-A0A2C9LAH3-F1
#
_entry.id   AF-A0A2C9LAH3-F1
#
_cell.length_a   1.000
_cell.length_b   1.000
_cell.length_c   1.000
_cell.angle_alpha   90.00
_cell.angle_beta   90.00
_cell.angle_gamma   90.00
#
_symmetry.space_group_name_H-M   'P 1'
#
loop_
_entity.id
_entity.type
_entity.pdbx_description
1 polymer ?
#
loop_
_entity_poly.entity_id
_entity_poly.type
_entity_poly.pdbx_seq_one_letter_code
_entity_poly.pdbx_strand_id
1 'polypeptide(L)'
;MYTDRARYMLMDNSPEPDFWVDFYDDVKFHLSREKNILKIIEKDGLSRILEVKDVPTRLNEDRLEMWDLVQKHYKYCSAAEANMLALESTISSNSSIFPLSLGRPPKRSTMPKSSKVSSETRVTESCSSTQPKVQSTPFDDTMLSTALGNVTLDKTVKTNSTPSSVVSSGSSRTQPKQQSLTVFVADVGWATQTSNGEVTVCFQDGTQLNVKQAGTNILFTDAEGKTFKFEKSHTVPDFVKLKLSKLPFVFEMLHNKSLSQSTISSSS
;
A
#
# COMPACT_ATOMS: atom_id res chain seq x y z
N MET A 1 12.33 1.31 -4.57
CA MET A 1 13.32 2.02 -3.74
C MET A 1 12.79 2.20 -2.33
N TYR A 2 13.60 1.89 -1.33
CA TYR A 2 13.28 2.08 0.10
C TYR A 2 14.00 3.31 0.63
N THR A 3 13.27 4.13 1.36
CA THR A 3 13.81 5.25 2.15
C THR A 3 13.45 5.05 3.62
N ASP A 4 13.83 6.01 4.45
CA ASP A 4 13.42 6.14 5.85
C ASP A 4 11.94 6.50 6.02
N ARG A 5 11.33 7.21 5.06
CA ARG A 5 9.92 7.65 5.14
C ARG A 5 8.94 6.75 4.40
N ALA A 6 9.34 6.16 3.28
CA ALA A 6 8.44 5.36 2.44
C ALA A 6 9.16 4.33 1.54
N ARG A 7 8.36 3.39 1.03
CA ARG A 7 8.69 2.51 -0.09
C ARG A 7 8.09 3.08 -1.37
N TYR A 8 8.94 3.33 -2.35
CA TYR A 8 8.57 3.84 -3.67
C TYR A 8 8.70 2.73 -4.72
N MET A 9 7.73 2.63 -5.63
CA MET A 9 7.64 1.60 -6.67
C MET A 9 7.24 2.27 -7.99
N LEU A 10 8.16 2.27 -8.95
CA LEU A 10 7.89 2.63 -10.34
C LEU A 10 7.43 1.36 -11.06
N MET A 11 6.29 1.45 -11.73
CA MET A 11 5.68 0.33 -12.46
C MET A 11 6.23 0.24 -13.89
N ASP A 12 5.97 -0.88 -14.56
CA ASP A 12 6.50 -1.26 -15.88
C ASP A 12 5.65 -0.78 -17.07
N ASN A 13 4.60 0.00 -16.82
CA ASN A 13 3.66 0.51 -17.83
C ASN A 13 4.20 1.73 -18.62
N SER A 14 5.42 1.64 -19.14
CA SER A 14 6.04 2.63 -20.03
C SER A 14 5.16 2.96 -21.25
N PRO A 15 5.09 4.20 -21.77
CA PRO A 15 6.00 5.35 -21.53
C PRO A 15 5.68 6.22 -20.30
N GLU A 16 4.50 6.07 -19.69
CA GLU A 16 4.07 6.86 -18.54
C GLU A 16 3.86 5.96 -17.32
N PRO A 17 4.94 5.54 -16.65
CA PRO A 17 4.86 4.55 -15.59
C PRO A 17 4.05 5.06 -14.40
N ASP A 18 3.18 4.20 -13.90
CA ASP A 18 2.45 4.41 -12.65
C ASP A 18 3.44 4.37 -11.48
N PHE A 19 3.13 5.13 -10.43
CA PHE A 19 3.99 5.25 -9.27
C PHE A 19 3.23 4.97 -7.99
N TRP A 20 3.63 3.91 -7.30
CA TRP A 20 3.10 3.51 -6.02
C TRP A 20 4.05 3.92 -4.90
N VAL A 21 3.50 4.52 -3.86
CA VAL A 21 4.24 4.92 -2.67
C VAL A 21 3.50 4.44 -1.44
N ASP A 22 4.15 3.57 -0.70
CA ASP A 22 3.68 3.09 0.60
C ASP A 22 4.49 3.81 1.68
N PHE A 23 3.89 4.81 2.33
CA PHE A 23 4.50 5.45 3.51
C PHE A 23 4.40 4.52 4.71
N TYR A 24 5.38 4.60 5.61
CA TYR A 24 5.34 3.82 6.85
C TYR A 24 4.28 4.29 7.84
N ASP A 25 3.70 5.48 7.63
CA ASP A 25 2.58 6.05 8.38
C ASP A 25 1.21 5.50 7.93
N ASP A 26 1.19 4.34 7.28
CA ASP A 26 -0.01 3.66 6.75
C ASP A 26 -0.80 4.49 5.72
N VAL A 27 -0.16 5.47 5.09
CA VAL A 27 -0.72 6.22 3.95
C VAL A 27 -0.13 5.70 2.65
N LYS A 28 -0.97 5.48 1.64
CA LYS A 28 -0.53 5.03 0.32
C LYS A 28 -0.90 6.05 -0.73
N PHE A 29 0.02 6.31 -1.64
CA PHE A 29 -0.19 7.15 -2.80
C PHE A 29 -0.05 6.29 -4.04
N HIS A 30 -0.97 6.48 -4.98
CA HIS A 30 -0.94 5.89 -6.29
C HIS A 30 -1.12 7.00 -7.31
N LEU A 31 -0.03 7.32 -8.00
CA LEU A 31 0.03 8.31 -9.05
C LEU A 31 -0.06 7.57 -10.38
N SER A 32 -1.10 7.84 -11.15
CA SER A 32 -1.20 7.39 -12.54
C SER A 32 -0.97 8.57 -13.47
N ARG A 33 0.12 8.50 -14.25
CA ARG A 33 0.57 9.58 -15.13
C ARG A 33 -0.32 9.70 -16.36
N GLU A 34 -0.67 8.56 -16.97
CA GLU A 34 -1.58 8.48 -18.12
C GLU A 34 -2.90 9.23 -17.87
N LYS A 35 -3.48 9.02 -16.69
CA LYS A 35 -4.77 9.62 -16.31
C LYS A 35 -4.65 10.94 -15.58
N ASN A 36 -3.43 11.38 -15.24
CA ASN A 36 -3.16 12.53 -14.38
C ASN A 36 -3.96 12.52 -13.07
N ILE A 37 -4.13 11.33 -12.49
CA ILE A 37 -4.85 11.14 -11.22
C ILE A 37 -3.91 10.71 -10.10
N LEU A 38 -4.21 11.21 -8.91
CA LEU A 38 -3.60 10.80 -7.65
C LEU A 38 -4.65 10.16 -6.76
N LYS A 39 -4.48 8.87 -6.44
CA LYS A 39 -5.26 8.17 -5.43
C LYS A 39 -4.48 8.10 -4.14
N ILE A 40 -5.04 8.66 -3.07
CA ILE A 40 -4.50 8.64 -1.71
C ILE A 40 -5.36 7.67 -0.91
N ILE A 41 -4.74 6.72 -0.23
CA ILE A 41 -5.41 5.77 0.65
C ILE A 41 -4.89 6.04 2.05
N GLU A 42 -5.78 6.44 2.94
CA GLU A 42 -5.47 6.74 4.33
C GLU A 42 -5.49 5.46 5.18
N LYS A 43 -4.93 5.56 6.39
CA LYS A 43 -4.90 4.46 7.39
C LYS A 43 -6.28 3.89 7.71
N ASP A 44 -7.33 4.71 7.61
CA ASP A 44 -8.71 4.31 7.88
C ASP A 44 -9.33 3.52 6.72
N GLY A 45 -8.57 3.27 5.65
CA GLY A 45 -9.02 2.63 4.42
C GLY A 45 -9.78 3.56 3.48
N LEU A 46 -10.00 4.82 3.88
CA LEU A 46 -10.61 5.84 3.05
C LEU A 46 -9.68 6.16 1.88
N SER A 47 -10.19 6.04 0.66
CA SER A 47 -9.45 6.40 -0.55
C SER A 47 -10.02 7.67 -1.18
N ARG A 48 -9.17 8.68 -1.36
CA ARG A 48 -9.50 9.92 -2.07
C ARG A 48 -8.80 9.92 -3.41
N ILE A 49 -9.54 10.18 -4.48
CA ILE A 49 -8.98 10.34 -5.82
C ILE A 49 -9.05 11.82 -6.16
N LEU A 50 -7.93 12.38 -6.62
CA LEU A 50 -7.75 13.78 -6.97
C LEU A 50 -7.11 13.86 -8.35
N GLU A 51 -7.44 14.89 -9.11
CA GLU A 51 -6.61 15.25 -10.27
C GLU A 51 -5.31 15.85 -9.76
N VAL A 52 -4.18 15.54 -10.41
CA VAL A 52 -2.84 16.01 -10.00
C VAL A 52 -2.79 17.55 -9.93
N LYS A 53 -3.59 18.26 -10.73
CA LYS A 53 -3.68 19.72 -10.73
C LYS A 53 -4.36 20.31 -9.48
N ASP A 54 -5.29 19.56 -8.88
CA ASP A 54 -6.06 19.99 -7.71
C ASP A 54 -5.40 19.62 -6.39
N VAL A 55 -4.29 18.88 -6.45
CA VAL A 55 -3.51 18.48 -5.27
C VAL A 55 -3.10 19.65 -4.37
N PRO A 56 -2.50 20.76 -4.88
CA PRO A 56 -2.09 21.88 -4.04
C PRO A 56 -3.25 22.62 -3.36
N THR A 57 -4.46 22.57 -3.90
CA THR A 57 -5.62 23.28 -3.36
C THR A 57 -6.48 22.42 -2.44
N ARG A 58 -6.50 21.10 -2.64
CA ARG A 58 -7.38 20.18 -1.91
C ARG A 58 -6.71 19.40 -0.79
N LEU A 59 -5.39 19.46 -0.66
CA LEU A 59 -4.63 18.75 0.38
C LEU A 59 -4.20 19.67 1.52
N ASN A 60 -4.13 19.08 2.71
CA ASN A 60 -3.57 19.71 3.91
C ASN A 60 -2.04 19.80 3.78
N GLU A 61 -1.41 20.69 4.55
CA GLU A 61 0.04 20.95 4.52
C GLU A 61 0.89 19.68 4.67
N ASP A 62 0.58 18.81 5.64
CA ASP A 62 1.29 17.54 5.84
C ASP A 62 1.28 16.65 4.58
N ARG A 63 0.15 16.64 3.86
CA ARG A 63 -0.01 15.84 2.64
C ARG A 63 0.66 16.49 1.44
N LEU A 64 0.80 17.81 1.44
CA LEU A 64 1.55 18.54 0.43
C LEU A 64 3.05 18.24 0.56
N GLU A 65 3.59 18.14 1.78
CA GLU A 65 4.97 17.71 1.99
C GLU A 65 5.19 16.27 1.48
N MET A 66 4.29 15.35 1.80
CA MET A 66 4.34 13.98 1.27
C MET A 66 4.27 13.97 -0.26
N TRP A 67 3.40 14.79 -0.85
CA TRP A 67 3.26 14.91 -2.30
C TRP A 67 4.54 15.42 -2.98
N ASP A 68 5.24 16.39 -2.39
CA ASP A 68 6.53 16.86 -2.90
C ASP A 68 7.58 15.72 -2.90
N LEU A 69 7.63 14.92 -1.82
CA LEU A 69 8.50 13.75 -1.76
C LEU A 69 8.17 12.71 -2.84
N VAL A 70 6.88 12.50 -3.13
CA VAL A 70 6.42 11.60 -4.19
C VAL A 70 6.95 12.09 -5.54
N GLN A 71 6.76 13.38 -5.86
CA GLN A 71 7.23 13.97 -7.11
C GLN A 71 8.75 13.90 -7.25
N LYS A 72 9.48 14.23 -6.18
CA LYS A 72 10.94 14.17 -6.13
C LYS A 72 11.45 12.77 -6.43
N HIS A 73 10.90 11.75 -5.77
CA HIS A 73 11.36 10.38 -5.94
C HIS A 73 10.85 9.71 -7.22
N TYR A 74 9.73 10.18 -7.79
CA TYR A 74 9.31 9.77 -9.13
C TYR A 74 10.39 10.14 -10.16
N LYS A 75 10.83 11.41 -10.16
CA LYS A 75 11.91 11.89 -11.05
C LYS A 75 13.20 11.10 -10.85
N TYR A 76 13.55 10.82 -9.60
CA TYR A 76 14.73 10.02 -9.28
C TYR A 76 14.64 8.58 -9.81
N CYS A 77 13.53 7.88 -9.56
CA CYS A 77 13.33 6.50 -10.03
C CYS A 77 13.33 6.43 -11.56
N SER A 78 12.67 7.39 -12.23
CA SER A 78 12.63 7.45 -13.70
C SER A 78 14.02 7.72 -14.30
N ALA A 79 14.81 8.61 -13.71
CA ALA A 79 16.18 8.84 -14.14
C ALA A 79 17.08 7.61 -13.92
N ALA A 80 16.91 6.92 -12.79
CA ALA A 80 17.65 5.69 -12.50
C ALA A 80 17.29 4.57 -13.48
N GLU A 81 16.01 4.42 -13.82
CA GLU A 81 15.55 3.47 -14.85
C GLU A 81 16.19 3.77 -16.21
N ALA A 82 16.14 5.02 -16.68
CA ALA A 82 16.74 5.41 -17.96
C ALA A 82 18.26 5.11 -18.01
N ASN A 83 18.97 5.40 -16.92
CA ASN A 83 20.40 5.12 -16.81
C ASN A 83 20.71 3.61 -16.82
N MET A 84 19.87 2.81 -16.16
CA MET A 84 20.04 1.35 -16.13
C MET A 84 19.69 0.71 -17.46
N LEU A 85 18.65 1.17 -18.16
CA LEU A 85 18.32 0.73 -19.53
C LEU A 85 19.45 1.07 -20.50
N ALA A 86 20.05 2.26 -20.39
CA ALA A 86 21.22 2.63 -21.18
C ALA A 86 22.40 1.69 -20.91
N LEU A 87 22.66 1.37 -19.64
CA LEU A 87 23.71 0.43 -19.24
C LEU A 87 23.44 -0.98 -19.78
N GLU A 88 22.21 -1.47 -19.66
CA GLU A 88 21.78 -2.78 -20.19
C GLU A 88 22.03 -2.89 -21.69
N SER A 89 21.80 -1.82 -22.45
CA SER A 89 22.09 -1.80 -23.90
C SER A 89 23.59 -1.88 -24.23
N THR A 90 24.46 -1.41 -23.33
CA THR A 90 25.92 -1.44 -23.53
C THR A 90 26.56 -2.76 -23.11
N ILE A 91 25.98 -3.45 -22.13
CA ILE A 91 26.49 -4.72 -21.64
C ILE A 91 25.84 -5.82 -22.49
N SER A 92 26.62 -6.52 -23.34
CA SER A 92 26.14 -7.64 -24.18
C SER A 92 25.76 -8.90 -23.38
N SER A 93 25.31 -8.75 -22.14
CA SER A 93 24.84 -9.82 -21.27
C SER A 93 23.34 -10.03 -21.47
N ASN A 94 22.92 -11.27 -21.72
CA ASN A 94 21.51 -11.71 -21.71
C ASN A 94 20.87 -11.69 -20.30
N SER A 95 21.26 -10.75 -19.44
CA SER A 95 20.76 -10.64 -18.06
C SER A 95 19.91 -9.39 -17.92
N SER A 96 18.64 -9.56 -17.54
CA SER A 96 17.73 -8.45 -17.28
C SER A 96 18.13 -7.70 -16.01
N ILE A 97 18.34 -6.38 -16.08
CA ILE A 97 18.66 -5.54 -14.90
C ILE A 97 17.42 -5.34 -14.01
N PHE A 98 16.23 -5.50 -14.58
CA PHE A 98 14.96 -5.33 -13.89
C PHE A 98 14.35 -6.67 -13.46
N PRO A 99 13.67 -6.73 -12.30
CA PRO A 99 13.32 -5.61 -11.41
C PRO A 99 14.47 -5.14 -10.50
N LEU A 100 14.67 -3.82 -10.41
CA LEU A 100 15.70 -3.20 -9.57
C LEU A 100 15.16 -2.78 -8.20
N SER A 101 15.82 -3.26 -7.13
CA SER A 101 15.51 -2.88 -5.74
C SER A 101 16.64 -2.06 -5.13
N LEU A 102 16.36 -0.79 -4.81
CA LEU A 102 17.29 0.11 -4.13
C LEU A 102 16.98 0.17 -2.63
N GLY A 103 17.98 -0.09 -1.78
CA GLY A 103 17.89 0.02 -0.33
C GLY A 103 17.17 -1.14 0.36
N ARG A 104 16.99 -1.03 1.68
CA ARG A 104 16.23 -1.98 2.51
C ARG A 104 15.27 -1.23 3.43
N PRO A 105 14.12 -1.83 3.82
CA PRO A 105 13.24 -1.23 4.81
C PRO A 105 13.97 -0.94 6.12
N PRO A 106 13.68 0.19 6.80
CA PRO A 106 14.20 0.44 8.14
C PRO A 106 13.69 -0.64 9.11
N LYS A 107 14.55 -1.08 10.03
CA LYS A 107 14.16 -2.02 11.09
C LYS A 107 13.17 -1.28 12.01
N ARG A 108 11.95 -1.81 12.18
CA ARG A 108 11.02 -1.31 13.21
C ARG A 108 11.70 -1.50 14.57
N SER A 109 12.25 -0.43 15.13
CA SER A 109 12.65 -0.44 16.53
C SER A 109 11.37 -0.58 17.35
N THR A 110 11.21 -1.70 18.05
CA THR A 110 10.28 -1.79 19.17
C THR A 110 10.70 -0.72 20.18
N MET A 111 10.06 0.44 20.14
CA MET A 111 10.26 1.47 21.14
C MET A 111 9.73 0.94 22.49
N PRO A 112 10.54 0.93 23.56
CA PRO A 112 10.02 0.71 24.90
C PRO A 112 9.18 1.93 25.32
N LYS A 113 8.10 1.65 26.04
CA LYS A 113 7.20 2.65 26.62
C LYS A 113 7.99 3.66 27.47
N SER A 114 7.63 4.92 27.28
CA SER A 114 7.72 6.06 28.21
C SER A 114 8.30 5.76 29.59
N SER A 115 9.45 6.34 29.90
CA SER A 115 9.76 6.82 31.24
C SER A 115 10.26 8.27 31.13
N LYS A 116 9.58 9.16 31.84
CA LYS A 116 10.02 10.54 32.12
C LYS A 116 11.04 10.50 33.26
N VAL A 117 11.79 11.61 33.38
CA VAL A 117 12.62 12.09 34.52
C VAL A 117 14.07 11.53 34.47
N SER A 118 15.16 12.29 34.57
CA SER A 118 15.46 13.69 34.91
C SER A 118 16.76 14.12 34.20
N SER A 119 16.89 15.42 33.96
CA SER A 119 18.14 16.16 33.79
C SER A 119 19.20 15.83 34.86
N GLU A 120 20.49 15.75 34.49
CA GLU A 120 21.50 16.76 34.85
C GLU A 120 22.87 16.52 34.17
N THR A 121 23.49 17.64 33.82
CA THR A 121 24.80 17.89 33.22
C THR A 121 25.97 17.46 34.10
N ARG A 122 27.06 16.90 33.53
CA ARG A 122 28.43 17.32 33.91
C ARG A 122 29.50 16.94 32.89
N VAL A 123 30.33 17.95 32.66
CA VAL A 123 31.56 18.06 31.86
C VAL A 123 32.67 17.22 32.48
N THR A 124 33.49 16.50 31.69
CA THR A 124 34.97 16.52 31.85
C THR A 124 35.69 15.93 30.63
N GLU A 125 36.80 16.58 30.31
CA GLU A 125 37.74 16.37 29.22
C GLU A 125 38.52 15.04 29.31
N SER A 126 39.01 14.54 28.17
CA SER A 126 40.45 14.48 27.84
C SER A 126 40.83 13.25 27.00
N CYS A 127 41.65 13.50 25.98
CA CYS A 127 42.26 12.53 25.08
C CYS A 127 43.57 11.97 25.69
N SER A 128 43.82 10.66 25.60
CA SER A 128 45.18 10.14 25.43
C SER A 128 45.25 8.65 25.09
N SER A 129 46.09 8.38 24.10
CA SER A 129 46.58 7.10 23.58
C SER A 129 47.22 6.19 24.63
N THR A 130 46.98 4.87 24.54
CA THR A 130 48.02 3.84 24.75
C THR A 130 47.59 2.47 24.17
N GLN A 131 48.39 1.94 23.25
CA GLN A 131 48.40 0.55 22.75
C GLN A 131 49.45 -0.27 23.55
N PRO A 132 49.76 -1.56 23.27
CA PRO A 132 49.05 -2.66 22.56
C PRO A 132 49.19 -4.06 23.26
N LYS A 133 48.53 -5.12 22.77
CA LYS A 133 49.19 -6.43 22.55
C LYS A 133 48.44 -7.33 21.56
N VAL A 134 49.24 -7.91 20.65
CA VAL A 134 48.92 -8.78 19.51
C VAL A 134 48.98 -10.25 19.92
N GLN A 135 48.10 -11.10 19.37
CA GLN A 135 48.43 -12.49 19.04
C GLN A 135 47.57 -12.97 17.84
N SER A 136 48.29 -13.24 16.75
CA SER A 136 47.93 -13.90 15.49
C SER A 136 48.07 -15.44 15.65
N THR A 137 47.49 -16.38 14.90
CA THR A 137 47.38 -16.65 13.44
C THR A 137 46.34 -17.84 13.23
N PRO A 138 46.25 -18.63 12.11
CA PRO A 138 45.10 -18.65 11.18
C PRO A 138 44.62 -20.08 10.70
N PHE A 139 43.86 -20.13 9.58
CA PHE A 139 43.50 -21.29 8.70
C PHE A 139 42.33 -22.20 9.17
N ASP A 140 41.45 -22.79 8.34
CA ASP A 140 41.31 -22.93 6.88
C ASP A 140 39.86 -23.34 6.50
N ASP A 141 39.55 -23.23 5.20
CA ASP A 141 38.36 -23.65 4.45
C ASP A 141 37.82 -25.08 4.70
N THR A 142 36.54 -25.34 4.37
CA THR A 142 36.07 -26.45 3.45
C THR A 142 34.52 -26.66 3.45
N MET A 143 33.93 -26.42 2.26
CA MET A 143 32.90 -27.15 1.47
C MET A 143 31.67 -27.88 2.07
N LEU A 144 30.51 -27.48 1.51
CA LEU A 144 29.39 -28.25 0.88
C LEU A 144 28.95 -29.65 1.42
N SER A 145 27.64 -29.78 1.71
CA SER A 145 26.64 -30.49 0.87
C SER A 145 25.61 -31.39 1.63
N THR A 146 24.34 -31.26 1.19
CA THR A 146 23.24 -32.27 1.05
C THR A 146 22.91 -33.27 2.16
N ALA A 147 21.62 -33.34 2.54
CA ALA A 147 20.83 -34.59 2.51
C ALA A 147 19.30 -34.35 2.67
N LEU A 148 18.54 -34.94 1.75
CA LEU A 148 17.13 -35.31 1.86
C LEU A 148 16.97 -36.47 2.88
N GLY A 149 15.83 -36.59 3.58
CA GLY A 149 15.55 -37.78 4.39
C GLY A 149 14.30 -37.78 5.29
N ASN A 150 13.12 -37.93 4.67
CA ASN A 150 11.91 -38.67 5.03
C ASN A 150 11.63 -39.25 6.45
N VAL A 151 10.35 -39.07 6.89
CA VAL A 151 9.40 -40.06 7.48
C VAL A 151 9.66 -40.49 8.95
N THR A 152 8.73 -40.49 9.92
CA THR A 152 7.43 -41.20 10.03
C THR A 152 6.64 -40.77 11.30
N LEU A 153 5.30 -40.76 11.20
CA LEU A 153 4.23 -41.22 12.13
C LEU A 153 4.59 -41.56 13.61
N ASP A 154 3.84 -41.20 14.67
CA ASP A 154 2.49 -41.71 14.99
C ASP A 154 1.88 -41.20 16.34
N LYS A 155 0.54 -41.26 16.41
CA LYS A 155 -0.40 -41.40 17.57
C LYS A 155 -0.74 -40.20 18.48
N THR A 156 -1.93 -40.03 19.09
CA THR A 156 -3.38 -40.30 18.87
C THR A 156 -4.10 -39.64 20.10
N VAL A 157 -5.35 -39.19 19.95
CA VAL A 157 -6.46 -39.07 20.96
C VAL A 157 -6.71 -37.71 21.68
N LYS A 158 -7.84 -37.07 21.26
CA LYS A 158 -9.01 -36.46 21.99
C LYS A 158 -8.75 -35.53 23.21
N THR A 159 -9.47 -34.44 23.55
CA THR A 159 -10.88 -34.00 23.43
C THR A 159 -10.97 -32.47 23.71
N ASN A 160 -11.94 -31.80 23.06
CA ASN A 160 -12.78 -30.64 23.43
C ASN A 160 -12.32 -29.53 24.41
N SER A 161 -12.56 -28.30 23.94
CA SER A 161 -13.13 -27.09 24.61
C SER A 161 -12.21 -25.86 24.73
N THR A 162 -12.67 -24.77 24.11
CA THR A 162 -12.35 -23.32 24.28
C THR A 162 -12.19 -22.84 25.74
N PRO A 163 -11.70 -21.62 26.06
CA PRO A 163 -11.21 -20.49 25.23
C PRO A 163 -9.88 -19.83 25.73
N SER A 164 -9.44 -18.80 24.97
CA SER A 164 -8.63 -17.62 25.39
C SER A 164 -7.12 -17.72 25.70
N SER A 165 -6.42 -16.75 25.08
CA SER A 165 -5.06 -16.22 25.31
C SER A 165 -3.88 -17.18 25.17
N VAL A 166 -2.98 -16.94 24.21
CA VAL A 166 -1.68 -16.27 24.40
C VAL A 166 -0.87 -16.22 23.09
N VAL A 167 -0.02 -15.21 23.04
CA VAL A 167 1.00 -14.91 22.03
C VAL A 167 1.98 -16.09 21.79
N SER A 168 2.38 -16.33 20.54
CA SER A 168 3.76 -16.17 20.04
C SER A 168 4.02 -16.83 18.69
N SER A 169 4.90 -16.16 17.92
CA SER A 169 5.84 -16.69 16.91
C SER A 169 5.32 -17.36 15.64
N GLY A 170 5.60 -16.67 14.53
CA GLY A 170 6.25 -17.28 13.36
C GLY A 170 5.41 -18.26 12.54
N SER A 171 4.62 -17.73 11.60
CA SER A 171 4.45 -18.37 10.31
C SER A 171 3.86 -17.38 9.31
N SER A 172 4.46 -17.33 8.13
CA SER A 172 3.97 -16.68 6.93
C SER A 172 2.51 -17.00 6.67
N ARG A 173 1.62 -16.01 6.86
CA ARG A 173 0.25 -16.08 6.37
C ARG A 173 0.01 -14.89 5.46
N THR A 174 0.11 -15.18 4.18
CA THR A 174 -0.43 -14.40 3.06
C THR A 174 -1.86 -13.99 3.40
N GLN A 175 -2.05 -12.72 3.74
CA GLN A 175 -3.38 -12.11 3.67
C GLN A 175 -3.76 -12.09 2.19
N PRO A 176 -4.94 -12.60 1.80
CA PRO A 176 -5.35 -12.61 0.41
C PRO A 176 -5.43 -11.15 -0.07
N LYS A 177 -4.76 -10.85 -1.19
CA LYS A 177 -4.88 -9.61 -1.93
C LYS A 177 -6.37 -9.41 -2.22
N GLN A 178 -7.06 -8.58 -1.43
CA GLN A 178 -8.47 -8.28 -1.66
C GLN A 178 -8.60 -7.65 -3.04
N GLN A 179 -9.15 -8.40 -3.98
CA GLN A 179 -9.38 -7.93 -5.35
C GLN A 179 -10.51 -6.90 -5.29
N SER A 180 -10.18 -5.64 -5.53
CA SER A 180 -11.15 -4.57 -5.72
C SER A 180 -11.34 -4.32 -7.22
N LEU A 181 -12.57 -4.38 -7.69
CA LEU A 181 -12.94 -4.09 -9.07
C LEU A 181 -13.31 -2.62 -9.21
N THR A 182 -12.59 -1.88 -10.05
CA THR A 182 -12.82 -0.44 -10.26
C THR A 182 -13.22 -0.17 -11.71
N VAL A 183 -14.25 0.65 -11.90
CA VAL A 183 -14.83 1.04 -13.20
C VAL A 183 -15.00 2.55 -13.25
N PHE A 184 -14.75 3.15 -14.40
CA PHE A 184 -15.17 4.53 -14.68
C PHE A 184 -16.54 4.52 -15.37
N VAL A 185 -17.47 5.34 -14.87
CA VAL A 185 -18.82 5.48 -15.37
C VAL A 185 -19.01 6.92 -15.83
N ALA A 186 -19.32 7.12 -17.12
CA ALA A 186 -19.58 8.43 -17.69
C ALA A 186 -20.71 9.16 -16.93
N ASP A 187 -20.58 10.48 -16.78
CA ASP A 187 -21.52 11.36 -16.04
C ASP A 187 -21.71 11.03 -14.54
N VAL A 188 -20.96 10.08 -14.01
CA VAL A 188 -21.00 9.68 -12.60
C VAL A 188 -19.63 9.86 -11.97
N GLY A 189 -18.62 9.12 -12.45
CA GLY A 189 -17.27 9.11 -11.89
C GLY A 189 -16.74 7.68 -11.67
N TRP A 190 -15.94 7.50 -10.62
CA TRP A 190 -15.29 6.21 -10.35
C TRP A 190 -16.12 5.36 -9.40
N ALA A 191 -16.40 4.12 -9.79
CA ALA A 191 -17.04 3.13 -8.95
C ALA A 191 -16.04 2.02 -8.59
N THR A 192 -15.94 1.67 -7.32
CA THR A 192 -15.10 0.59 -6.83
C THR A 192 -15.92 -0.38 -6.00
N GLN A 193 -15.92 -1.65 -6.38
CA GLN A 193 -16.48 -2.75 -5.60
C GLN A 193 -15.36 -3.54 -4.95
N THR A 194 -15.45 -3.76 -3.65
CA THR A 194 -14.53 -4.65 -2.92
C THR A 194 -14.99 -6.09 -3.01
N SER A 195 -14.10 -7.05 -2.74
CA SER A 195 -14.44 -8.48 -2.61
C SER A 195 -15.51 -8.77 -1.55
N ASN A 196 -15.71 -7.83 -0.62
CA ASN A 196 -16.70 -7.92 0.45
C ASN A 196 -18.08 -7.38 0.01
N GLY A 197 -18.23 -7.00 -1.27
CA GLY A 197 -19.49 -6.50 -1.83
C GLY A 197 -19.80 -5.03 -1.52
N GLU A 198 -18.91 -4.33 -0.82
CA GLU A 198 -19.04 -2.90 -0.57
C GLU A 198 -18.70 -2.11 -1.84
N VAL A 199 -19.60 -1.21 -2.24
CA VAL A 199 -19.46 -0.37 -3.43
C VAL A 199 -19.29 1.08 -3.00
N THR A 200 -18.20 1.70 -3.44
CA THR A 200 -17.92 3.13 -3.27
C THR A 200 -17.95 3.81 -4.63
N VAL A 201 -18.74 4.87 -4.74
CA VAL A 201 -18.84 5.71 -5.93
C VAL A 201 -18.32 7.10 -5.59
N CYS A 202 -17.24 7.52 -6.26
CA CYS A 202 -16.69 8.86 -6.19
C CYS A 202 -17.24 9.66 -7.38
N PHE A 203 -18.07 10.65 -7.08
CA PHE A 203 -18.67 11.51 -8.09
C PHE A 203 -17.69 12.59 -8.56
N GLN A 204 -17.91 13.13 -9.76
CA GLN A 204 -17.07 14.18 -10.35
C GLN A 204 -17.04 15.48 -9.52
N ASP A 205 -18.08 15.75 -8.73
CA ASP A 205 -18.15 16.90 -7.83
C ASP A 205 -17.33 16.72 -6.54
N GLY A 206 -16.64 15.60 -6.37
CA GLY A 206 -15.82 15.28 -5.21
C GLY A 206 -16.58 14.64 -4.06
N THR A 207 -17.90 14.48 -4.17
CA THR A 207 -18.70 13.74 -3.19
C THR A 207 -18.52 12.22 -3.36
N GLN A 208 -18.72 11.47 -2.29
CA GLN A 208 -18.58 10.01 -2.31
C GLN A 208 -19.83 9.35 -1.73
N LEU A 209 -20.16 8.18 -2.26
CA LEU A 209 -21.29 7.38 -1.82
C LEU A 209 -20.82 5.95 -1.61
N ASN A 210 -20.97 5.46 -0.39
CA ASN A 210 -20.56 4.13 0.00
C ASN A 210 -21.80 3.32 0.42
N VAL A 211 -21.94 2.14 -0.17
CA VAL A 211 -23.07 1.24 0.00
C VAL A 211 -22.56 -0.14 0.39
N LYS A 212 -23.02 -0.63 1.55
CA LYS A 212 -22.67 -1.94 2.08
C LYS A 212 -23.75 -2.97 1.75
N GLN A 213 -23.34 -4.17 1.37
CA GLN A 213 -24.26 -5.25 0.98
C GLN A 213 -25.04 -5.84 2.17
N ALA A 214 -24.49 -5.80 3.39
CA ALA A 214 -25.05 -6.47 4.57
C ALA A 214 -26.05 -5.64 5.39
N GLY A 215 -26.30 -4.39 5.01
CA GLY A 215 -27.26 -3.52 5.67
C GLY A 215 -27.38 -2.26 4.83
N THR A 216 -28.60 -1.88 4.49
CA THR A 216 -28.96 -0.76 3.59
C THR A 216 -28.62 0.60 4.18
N ASN A 217 -27.40 0.75 4.68
CA ASN A 217 -26.82 1.94 5.22
C ASN A 217 -26.02 2.58 4.09
N ILE A 218 -26.44 3.78 3.74
CA ILE A 218 -25.80 4.61 2.74
C ILE A 218 -24.93 5.59 3.50
N LEU A 219 -23.63 5.56 3.26
CA LEU A 219 -22.72 6.56 3.78
C LEU A 219 -22.39 7.54 2.66
N PHE A 220 -22.83 8.79 2.83
CA PHE A 220 -22.52 9.87 1.91
C PHE A 220 -21.40 10.73 2.51
N THR A 221 -20.39 11.04 1.73
CA THR A 221 -19.31 11.95 2.10
C THR A 221 -19.37 13.16 1.18
N ASP A 222 -19.47 14.35 1.75
CA ASP A 222 -19.47 15.59 0.98
C ASP A 222 -18.06 15.91 0.44
N ALA A 223 -17.95 16.87 -0.49
CA ALA A 223 -16.69 17.35 -1.05
C ALA A 223 -15.72 17.90 0.02
N GLU A 224 -16.29 18.40 1.13
CA GLU A 224 -15.58 18.88 2.33
C GLU A 224 -15.12 17.73 3.26
N GLY A 225 -15.47 16.47 2.95
CA GLY A 225 -15.11 15.30 3.75
C GLY A 225 -16.08 14.98 4.89
N LYS A 226 -17.17 15.74 5.04
CA LYS A 226 -18.19 15.48 6.06
C LYS A 226 -19.03 14.25 5.70
N THR A 227 -19.14 13.30 6.62
CA THR A 227 -19.87 12.04 6.41
C THR A 227 -21.28 12.08 7.01
N PHE A 228 -22.24 11.58 6.25
CA PHE A 228 -23.65 11.48 6.60
C PHE A 228 -24.10 10.05 6.38
N LYS A 229 -24.54 9.39 7.46
CA LYS A 229 -25.08 8.04 7.41
C LYS A 229 -26.60 8.11 7.27
N PHE A 230 -27.12 7.55 6.19
CA PHE A 230 -28.55 7.43 5.93
C PHE A 230 -28.96 5.95 6.01
N GLU A 231 -29.96 5.66 6.83
CA GLU A 231 -30.61 4.35 6.84
C GLU A 231 -31.90 4.41 6.02
N LYS A 232 -32.41 3.24 5.58
CA LYS A 232 -33.58 3.10 4.70
C LYS A 232 -34.86 3.80 5.22
N SER A 233 -34.92 4.11 6.52
CA SER A 233 -36.03 4.75 7.21
C SER A 233 -35.93 6.28 7.37
N HIS A 234 -34.80 6.89 7.01
CA HIS A 234 -34.60 8.34 7.15
C HIS A 234 -34.90 9.11 5.86
N THR A 235 -35.38 10.35 6.00
CA THR A 235 -35.56 11.31 4.91
C THR A 235 -34.21 11.62 4.25
N VAL A 236 -33.91 10.90 3.18
CA VAL A 236 -32.71 11.14 2.36
C VAL A 236 -32.91 12.46 1.59
N PRO A 237 -31.95 13.40 1.64
CA PRO A 237 -32.02 14.62 0.83
C PRO A 237 -32.10 14.35 -0.67
N ASP A 238 -32.78 15.20 -1.43
CA ASP A 238 -33.05 14.95 -2.85
C ASP A 238 -31.77 14.90 -3.70
N PHE A 239 -30.74 15.65 -3.33
CA PHE A 239 -29.43 15.58 -3.99
C PHE A 239 -28.75 14.21 -3.81
N VAL A 240 -28.93 13.56 -2.66
CA VAL A 240 -28.44 12.20 -2.42
C VAL A 240 -29.31 11.19 -3.16
N LYS A 241 -30.64 11.38 -3.23
CA LYS A 241 -31.54 10.52 -4.04
C LYS A 241 -31.18 10.54 -5.53
N LEU A 242 -30.85 11.70 -6.08
CA LEU A 242 -30.43 11.83 -7.47
C LEU A 242 -29.15 11.02 -7.73
N LYS A 243 -28.19 11.06 -6.81
CA LYS A 243 -26.97 10.25 -6.87
C LYS A 243 -27.24 8.75 -6.71
N LEU A 244 -28.14 8.38 -5.78
CA LEU A 244 -28.58 6.99 -5.58
C LEU A 244 -29.29 6.42 -6.81
N SER A 245 -30.02 7.25 -7.57
CA SER A 245 -30.69 6.81 -8.81
C SER A 245 -29.73 6.31 -9.89
N LYS A 246 -28.44 6.66 -9.80
CA LYS A 246 -27.39 6.22 -10.72
C LYS A 246 -26.77 4.88 -10.31
N LEU A 247 -27.00 4.43 -9.07
CA LEU A 247 -26.41 3.17 -8.58
C LEU A 247 -26.81 1.92 -9.37
N PRO A 248 -28.08 1.72 -9.78
CA PRO A 248 -28.45 0.56 -10.59
C PRO A 248 -27.58 0.42 -11.85
N PHE A 249 -27.34 1.54 -12.54
CA PHE A 249 -26.47 1.59 -13.72
C PHE A 249 -25.00 1.30 -13.38
N VAL A 250 -24.50 1.85 -12.27
CA VAL A 250 -23.15 1.57 -11.78
C VAL A 250 -22.97 0.09 -11.43
N PHE A 251 -23.95 -0.53 -10.77
CA PHE A 251 -23.92 -1.95 -10.43
C PHE A 251 -23.91 -2.83 -11.68
N GLU A 252 -24.69 -2.47 -12.70
CA GLU A 252 -24.69 -3.17 -14.00
C GLU A 252 -23.31 -3.11 -14.67
N MET A 253 -22.67 -1.93 -14.69
CA MET A 253 -21.32 -1.79 -15.25
C MET A 253 -20.26 -2.57 -14.47
N LEU A 254 -20.33 -2.58 -13.12
CA LEU A 254 -19.44 -3.37 -12.27
C LEU A 254 -19.63 -4.86 -12.51
N HIS A 255 -20.89 -5.32 -12.65
CA HIS A 255 -21.21 -6.71 -12.93
C HIS A 255 -20.69 -7.16 -14.30
N ASN A 256 -20.91 -6.35 -15.34
CA ASN A 256 -20.41 -6.63 -16.69
C ASN A 256 -18.88 -6.69 -16.75
N LYS A 257 -18.17 -5.86 -15.97
CA LYS A 257 -16.71 -5.93 -15.88
C LYS A 257 -16.23 -7.15 -15.08
N SER A 258 -16.97 -7.58 -14.06
CA SER A 258 -16.62 -8.82 -13.33
C SER A 258 -16.73 -10.06 -14.23
N LEU A 259 -17.72 -10.09 -15.12
CA LEU A 259 -17.91 -11.16 -16.11
C LEU A 259 -16.78 -11.19 -17.14
N SER A 260 -16.35 -10.03 -17.67
CA SER A 260 -15.26 -9.98 -18.65
C SER A 260 -13.89 -10.35 -18.07
N GLN A 261 -13.67 -10.18 -16.77
CA GLN A 261 -12.45 -10.67 -16.08
C GLN A 261 -12.47 -12.19 -15.85
N SER A 262 -13.64 -12.80 -15.76
CA SER A 262 -13.81 -14.24 -15.52
C SER A 262 -13.51 -15.08 -16.77
N THR A 263 -13.77 -14.54 -17.96
CA THR A 263 -13.57 -15.24 -19.25
C THR A 263 -12.11 -15.35 -19.67
N ILE A 264 -11.22 -14.50 -19.14
CA ILE A 264 -9.78 -14.52 -19.46
C ILE A 264 -9.04 -15.57 -18.61
N SER A 265 -9.60 -15.96 -17.46
CA SER A 265 -9.01 -16.95 -16.55
C SER A 265 -9.34 -18.42 -16.86
N SER A 266 -10.14 -18.70 -17.90
CA SER A 266 -10.58 -20.06 -18.26
C SER A 266 -10.01 -20.57 -19.60
N SER A 267 -9.08 -19.84 -20.22
CA SER A 267 -8.35 -20.25 -21.41
C SER A 267 -6.83 -20.30 -21.16
N SER A 268 -6.42 -21.06 -20.15
CA SER A 268 -5.02 -21.47 -19.91
C SER A 268 -5.01 -22.88 -19.37
#